data_AF-A0A075H0G3-F1
#
_entry.id   AF-A0A075H0G3-F1
#
_cell.length_a   1.000
_cell.length_b   1.000
_cell.length_c   1.000
_cell.angle_alpha   90.00
_cell.angle_beta   90.00
_cell.angle_gamma   90.00
#
_symmetry.space_group_name_H-M   'P 1'
#
loop_
_entity.id
_entity.type
_entity.pdbx_description
1 polymer ?
#
loop_
_entity_poly.entity_id
_entity_poly.type
_entity_poly.pdbx_seq_one_letter_code
_entity_poly.pdbx_strand_id
1 'polypeptide(L)'
;MVVSVMVGVLFFDIQQEGENLAPVIEGDIPPNILIGSIDSLSLTITDEEMAGLALEVSLDGMGITDEPNSDGILEIDISQLGVGSHSIKVVATDSLGQESRWTAAFMIEYPDEGYTVIVVSANEVSVQQGNSSSVSGVLVHQSMDTCELEWSDGNISEFSLNLPFDDEGRFELGFSNVQENLTISILGTCGTWVDSSELEVFNIIVMEPDPIQGCTDPAANNYDEDAEEDDGSCEYDEEPGPGVTTGSDEWWSQVLHCDDSSTPLVDDYNTTGHDGWMCTLSFETNETHIEIVTNGLPNHDFHSGPGCCASEQDRTWLIPLEPANNTACNPSASSDGCTMAPERGAIAFAVNGVAIYGPEDGPGGDAVAGQEGAYEEDRQHVWLGLCHGHSGPGGEFHYHADGNCMHWHPEGEQTWLNYSMESSRTVTEHSPIVGFALDGYPIYGFVGWDDDGEVVEMTSSYRLKDGETGYNGIDDYEYVAGMGDLDACNGQWGPTPDYPEGIYHYHSTWYNGEGGIGFPYFILCYQGVVEEGDDPCAGFGETWGPGIGPPPEGCEQGPGGGGQGQSTSTNSLIAIPKDRPPPISGAGLALFVVAAVGIRVLASVEVALDRVGTTRGYRPTPE
;
A
#
# COMPACT_ATOMS: atom_id res chain seq x y z
N MET A 1 -68.65 -7.99 -24.57
CA MET A 1 -69.31 -9.29 -24.81
C MET A 1 -70.09 -9.62 -23.54
N VAL A 2 -71.42 -9.42 -23.54
CA VAL A 2 -72.49 -10.45 -23.35
C VAL A 2 -72.15 -11.39 -22.19
N VAL A 3 -72.91 -11.50 -21.10
CA VAL A 3 -74.34 -11.90 -20.97
C VAL A 3 -74.86 -11.41 -19.57
N SER A 4 -75.95 -10.61 -19.48
CA SER A 4 -77.33 -10.96 -19.04
C SER A 4 -77.43 -11.44 -17.57
N VAL A 5 -78.38 -11.04 -16.72
CA VAL A 5 -79.85 -11.01 -16.85
C VAL A 5 -80.47 -10.07 -15.79
N MET A 6 -81.60 -9.44 -16.17
CA MET A 6 -82.74 -8.90 -15.39
C MET A 6 -82.78 -9.25 -13.88
N VAL A 7 -83.24 -8.37 -12.98
CA VAL A 7 -84.67 -8.08 -12.78
C VAL A 7 -84.87 -6.64 -12.27
N GLY A 8 -85.52 -5.80 -13.08
CA GLY A 8 -86.24 -4.64 -12.59
C GLY A 8 -87.61 -5.09 -12.11
N VAL A 9 -87.89 -4.90 -10.81
CA VAL A 9 -89.23 -5.02 -10.27
C VAL A 9 -89.67 -3.63 -9.83
N LEU A 10 -90.49 -3.01 -10.67
CA LEU A 10 -91.47 -2.02 -10.24
C LEU A 10 -92.50 -2.77 -9.38
N PHE A 11 -92.45 -2.59 -8.06
CA PHE A 11 -93.61 -2.87 -7.21
C PHE A 11 -94.30 -1.55 -6.88
N PHE A 12 -95.61 -1.62 -7.08
CA PHE A 12 -96.58 -0.56 -6.97
C PHE A 12 -96.66 -0.01 -5.54
N ASP A 13 -96.83 1.30 -5.48
CA ASP A 13 -97.53 2.03 -4.43
C ASP A 13 -98.88 1.36 -4.15
N ILE A 14 -98.90 0.49 -3.14
CA ILE A 14 -100.10 0.05 -2.43
C ILE A 14 -99.91 0.62 -1.03
N GLN A 15 -100.70 1.64 -0.71
CA GLN A 15 -100.96 2.05 0.67
C GLN A 15 -101.46 0.83 1.45
N GLN A 16 -100.56 0.17 2.17
CA GLN A 16 -100.89 -0.79 3.20
C GLN A 16 -100.94 0.01 4.50
N GLU A 17 -102.16 0.31 4.97
CA GLU A 17 -102.38 0.81 6.32
C GLU A 17 -101.74 -0.15 7.34
N GLY A 18 -100.71 0.33 8.04
CA GLY A 18 -100.42 -0.04 9.42
C GLY A 18 -99.74 -1.38 9.69
N GLU A 19 -98.65 -1.72 8.99
CA GLU A 19 -97.64 -2.60 9.60
C GLU A 19 -96.62 -1.71 10.31
N ASN A 20 -96.58 -1.80 11.64
CA ASN A 20 -95.58 -1.12 12.46
C ASN A 20 -94.23 -1.80 12.23
N LEU A 21 -93.25 -1.10 11.65
CA LEU A 21 -91.94 -1.64 11.34
C LEU A 21 -90.96 -1.38 12.49
N ALA A 22 -89.76 -1.97 12.41
CA ALA A 22 -88.70 -1.66 13.35
C ALA A 22 -88.12 -0.26 13.05
N PRO A 23 -87.66 0.49 14.06
CA PRO A 23 -87.06 1.80 13.85
C PRO A 23 -85.89 1.75 12.87
N VAL A 24 -85.69 2.76 12.04
CA VAL A 24 -84.55 2.85 11.12
C VAL A 24 -83.52 3.82 11.68
N ILE A 25 -82.27 3.38 11.79
CA ILE A 25 -81.13 4.19 12.22
C ILE A 25 -80.21 4.41 11.02
N GLU A 26 -80.05 5.68 10.62
CA GLU A 26 -79.15 6.10 9.55
C GLU A 26 -78.10 7.08 10.10
N GLY A 27 -76.86 6.87 9.69
CA GLY A 27 -75.74 7.71 10.10
C GLY A 27 -74.57 7.51 9.17
N ASP A 28 -73.93 8.61 8.79
CA ASP A 28 -72.70 8.62 8.02
C ASP A 28 -71.59 9.21 8.89
N ILE A 29 -70.86 8.33 9.58
CA ILE A 29 -69.71 8.74 10.39
C ILE A 29 -68.45 8.54 9.56
N PRO A 30 -67.65 9.60 9.32
CA PRO A 30 -66.35 9.46 8.67
C PRO A 30 -65.47 8.46 9.43
N PRO A 31 -64.78 7.53 8.72
CA PRO A 31 -63.92 6.54 9.38
C PRO A 31 -62.73 7.17 10.11
N ASN A 32 -62.27 8.35 9.66
CA ASN A 32 -61.18 9.12 10.27
C ASN A 32 -61.64 10.56 10.51
N ILE A 33 -61.38 11.09 11.71
CA ILE A 33 -61.74 12.43 12.16
C ILE A 33 -60.48 13.09 12.72
N LEU A 34 -60.15 14.30 12.29
CA LEU A 34 -59.05 15.06 12.90
C LEU A 34 -59.50 15.61 14.25
N ILE A 35 -58.65 15.53 15.27
CA ILE A 35 -58.97 16.06 16.60
C ILE A 35 -59.40 17.55 16.51
N GLY A 36 -60.56 17.88 17.08
CA GLY A 36 -61.12 19.23 17.06
C GLY A 36 -61.73 19.69 15.72
N SER A 37 -61.84 18.82 14.71
CA SER A 37 -62.46 19.19 13.42
C SER A 37 -63.99 19.23 13.47
N ILE A 38 -64.61 18.41 14.32
CA ILE A 38 -66.04 18.41 14.63
C ILE A 38 -66.24 18.10 16.11
N ASP A 39 -67.24 18.73 16.72
CA ASP A 39 -67.53 18.58 18.15
C ASP A 39 -68.66 17.57 18.42
N SER A 40 -69.45 17.20 17.39
CA SER A 40 -70.56 16.25 17.54
C SER A 40 -70.80 15.39 16.30
N LEU A 41 -71.38 14.21 16.51
CA LEU A 41 -71.83 13.27 15.48
C LEU A 41 -73.35 13.28 15.42
N SER A 42 -73.93 13.33 14.22
CA SER A 42 -75.38 13.32 14.00
C SER A 42 -75.86 11.98 13.43
N LEU A 43 -76.81 11.34 14.10
CA LEU A 43 -77.50 10.13 13.63
C LEU A 43 -78.99 10.43 13.48
N THR A 44 -79.63 9.92 12.43
CA THR A 44 -81.06 10.09 12.21
C THR A 44 -81.79 8.80 12.54
N ILE A 45 -82.79 8.89 13.41
CA ILE A 45 -83.64 7.79 13.84
C ILE A 45 -85.05 8.10 13.36
N THR A 46 -85.61 7.22 12.53
CA THR A 46 -86.97 7.37 11.99
C THR A 46 -87.82 6.16 12.36
N ASP A 47 -89.05 6.41 12.75
CA ASP A 47 -90.03 5.41 13.13
C ASP A 47 -91.45 5.93 12.81
N GLU A 48 -92.42 5.04 12.60
CA GLU A 48 -93.81 5.42 12.40
C GLU A 48 -94.43 6.08 13.64
N GLU A 49 -93.99 5.70 14.85
CA GLU A 49 -94.41 6.28 16.13
C GLU A 49 -93.20 6.62 17.02
N MET A 50 -92.71 7.86 16.89
CA MET A 50 -91.63 8.39 17.74
C MET A 50 -91.99 8.42 19.24
N ALA A 51 -93.28 8.38 19.60
CA ALA A 51 -93.76 8.39 20.97
C ALA A 51 -93.68 6.99 21.61
N GLY A 52 -92.60 6.71 22.34
CA GLY A 52 -92.40 5.42 23.03
C GLY A 52 -91.15 4.66 22.58
N LEU A 53 -90.33 5.25 21.71
CA LEU A 53 -89.01 4.75 21.33
C LEU A 53 -88.07 4.69 22.55
N ALA A 54 -87.54 3.52 22.86
CA ALA A 54 -86.48 3.34 23.84
C ALA A 54 -85.12 3.31 23.11
N LEU A 55 -84.20 4.16 23.55
CA LEU A 55 -82.87 4.31 22.95
C LEU A 55 -81.78 3.93 23.93
N GLU A 56 -80.87 3.05 23.51
CA GLU A 56 -79.63 2.74 24.22
C GLU A 56 -78.45 3.13 23.33
N VAL A 57 -77.79 4.24 23.68
CA VAL A 57 -76.59 4.75 23.00
C VAL A 57 -75.38 4.44 23.87
N SER A 58 -74.32 3.91 23.28
CA SER A 58 -73.03 3.74 23.95
C SER A 58 -71.88 4.15 23.06
N LEU A 59 -70.91 4.84 23.65
CA LEU A 59 -69.64 5.25 23.04
C LEU A 59 -68.51 4.56 23.83
N ASP A 60 -67.72 3.75 23.15
CA ASP A 60 -66.70 2.87 23.73
C ASP A 60 -67.22 1.99 24.87
N GLY A 61 -68.49 1.59 24.78
CA GLY A 61 -69.18 0.80 25.79
C GLY A 61 -69.66 1.59 27.01
N MET A 62 -69.42 2.91 27.08
CA MET A 62 -70.02 3.80 28.07
C MET A 62 -71.37 4.30 27.57
N GLY A 63 -72.43 4.12 28.36
CA GLY A 63 -73.78 4.58 28.00
C GLY A 63 -73.88 6.11 28.01
N ILE A 64 -74.53 6.67 26.99
CA ILE A 64 -74.82 8.11 26.86
C ILE A 64 -76.33 8.31 26.96
N THR A 65 -76.75 9.42 27.59
CA THR A 65 -78.17 9.75 27.83
C THR A 65 -78.74 10.77 26.83
N ASP A 66 -78.14 10.89 25.65
CA ASP A 66 -78.59 11.84 24.64
C ASP A 66 -79.89 11.33 23.98
N GLU A 67 -80.86 12.23 23.85
CA GLU A 67 -82.17 11.93 23.25
C GLU A 67 -82.26 12.58 21.86
N PRO A 68 -82.93 11.91 20.89
CA PRO A 68 -83.16 12.49 19.57
C PRO A 68 -84.12 13.68 19.66
N ASN A 69 -83.90 14.69 18.83
CA ASN A 69 -84.77 15.86 18.74
C ASN A 69 -86.11 15.53 18.06
N SER A 70 -86.99 16.54 17.91
CA SER A 70 -88.33 16.37 17.32
C SER A 70 -88.34 15.89 15.86
N ASP A 71 -87.20 16.00 15.17
CA ASP A 71 -87.02 15.55 13.79
C ASP A 71 -86.29 14.19 13.71
N GLY A 72 -86.06 13.54 14.86
CA GLY A 72 -85.40 12.23 14.96
C GLY A 72 -83.87 12.27 14.93
N ILE A 73 -83.25 13.45 15.01
CA ILE A 73 -81.79 13.60 14.96
C ILE A 73 -81.21 13.50 16.37
N LEU A 74 -80.32 12.54 16.57
CA LEU A 74 -79.50 12.34 17.75
C LEU A 74 -78.12 12.99 17.52
N GLU A 75 -77.80 14.01 18.31
CA GLU A 75 -76.47 14.63 18.33
C GLU A 75 -75.67 14.10 19.51
N ILE A 76 -74.44 13.65 19.25
CA ILE A 76 -73.56 13.00 20.23
C ILE A 76 -72.28 13.81 20.33
N ASP A 77 -71.99 14.35 21.51
CA ASP A 77 -70.79 15.15 21.76
C ASP A 77 -69.53 14.26 21.77
N ILE A 78 -68.57 14.60 20.90
CA ILE A 78 -67.26 13.95 20.80
C ILE A 78 -66.09 14.89 21.09
N SER A 79 -66.37 16.13 21.53
CA SER A 79 -65.36 17.16 21.80
C SER A 79 -64.33 16.79 22.87
N GLN A 80 -64.67 15.85 23.76
CA GLN A 80 -63.80 15.37 24.85
C GLN A 80 -63.06 14.07 24.52
N LEU A 81 -63.24 13.51 23.32
CA LEU A 81 -62.53 12.30 22.92
C LEU A 81 -61.08 12.63 22.55
N GLY A 82 -60.16 11.80 23.06
CA GLY A 82 -58.74 11.87 22.69
C GLY A 82 -58.47 11.18 21.35
N VAL A 83 -57.21 11.19 20.92
CA VAL A 83 -56.79 10.40 19.74
C VAL A 83 -56.89 8.90 20.01
N GLY A 84 -57.30 8.13 19.00
CA GLY A 84 -57.45 6.68 19.09
C GLY A 84 -58.67 6.12 18.36
N SER A 85 -58.88 4.82 18.50
CA SER A 85 -60.04 4.14 17.94
C SER A 85 -61.24 4.26 18.88
N HIS A 86 -62.35 4.73 18.35
CA HIS A 86 -63.62 4.86 19.05
C HIS A 86 -64.72 4.07 18.35
N SER A 87 -65.72 3.65 19.11
CA SER A 87 -66.85 2.87 18.61
C SER A 87 -68.15 3.37 19.21
N ILE A 88 -69.14 3.59 18.35
CA ILE A 88 -70.49 3.95 18.75
C ILE A 88 -71.42 2.79 18.45
N LYS A 89 -72.31 2.50 19.40
CA LYS A 89 -73.37 1.51 19.26
C LYS A 89 -74.68 2.12 19.69
N VAL A 90 -75.67 2.04 18.81
CA VAL A 90 -77.03 2.53 19.03
C VAL A 90 -78.00 1.36 18.89
N VAL A 91 -78.88 1.21 19.87
CA VAL A 91 -79.99 0.25 19.84
C VAL A 91 -81.28 1.04 20.05
N ALA A 92 -82.17 1.02 19.05
CA ALA A 92 -83.49 1.64 19.13
C ALA A 92 -84.55 0.55 19.19
N THR A 93 -85.51 0.69 20.10
CA THR A 93 -86.60 -0.27 20.31
C THR A 93 -87.93 0.47 20.31
N ASP A 94 -88.88 0.04 19.47
CA ASP A 94 -90.23 0.63 19.41
C ASP A 94 -91.15 0.16 20.56
N SER A 95 -92.38 0.67 20.59
CA SER A 95 -93.40 0.34 21.60
C SER A 95 -93.91 -1.12 21.51
N LEU A 96 -93.68 -1.81 20.40
CA LEU A 96 -94.00 -3.22 20.18
C LEU A 96 -92.82 -4.16 20.49
N GLY A 97 -91.66 -3.61 20.85
CA GLY A 97 -90.44 -4.34 21.19
C GLY A 97 -89.59 -4.76 19.99
N GLN A 98 -89.78 -4.16 18.82
CA GLN A 98 -88.94 -4.39 17.64
C GLN A 98 -87.66 -3.57 17.75
N GLU A 99 -86.51 -4.21 17.54
CA GLU A 99 -85.19 -3.60 17.75
C GLU A 99 -84.42 -3.40 16.45
N SER A 100 -83.76 -2.25 16.33
CA SER A 100 -82.72 -2.01 15.33
C SER A 100 -81.40 -1.68 16.00
N ARG A 101 -80.31 -2.23 15.46
CA ARG A 101 -78.94 -2.07 15.97
C ARG A 101 -78.07 -1.45 14.91
N TRP A 102 -77.37 -0.40 15.29
CA TRP A 102 -76.42 0.30 14.45
C TRP A 102 -75.09 0.43 15.18
N THR A 103 -73.99 0.24 14.47
CA THR A 103 -72.64 0.34 15.05
C THR A 103 -71.71 0.91 14.01
N ALA A 104 -70.90 1.88 14.42
CA ALA A 104 -69.83 2.43 13.61
C ALA A 104 -68.57 2.56 14.47
N ALA A 105 -67.42 2.39 13.82
CA ALA A 105 -66.12 2.65 14.41
C ALA A 105 -65.46 3.77 13.61
N PHE A 106 -64.76 4.65 14.32
CA PHE A 106 -64.03 5.75 13.73
C PHE A 106 -62.72 5.97 14.50
N MET A 107 -61.74 6.58 13.85
CA MET A 107 -60.45 6.91 14.44
C MET A 107 -60.32 8.42 14.56
N ILE A 108 -59.92 8.90 15.74
CA ILE A 108 -59.50 10.29 15.92
C ILE A 108 -57.98 10.34 15.79
N GLU A 109 -57.49 11.13 14.84
CA GLU A 109 -56.07 11.29 14.52
C GLU A 109 -55.64 12.75 14.72
N TYR A 110 -54.35 12.97 14.97
CA TYR A 110 -53.78 14.32 14.91
C TYR A 110 -53.72 14.80 13.45
N PRO A 111 -53.81 16.11 13.21
CA PRO A 111 -53.52 16.66 11.89
C PRO A 111 -52.06 16.35 11.49
N ASP A 112 -51.84 16.13 10.19
CA ASP A 112 -50.48 15.99 9.65
C ASP A 112 -49.75 17.33 9.73
N GLU A 113 -48.61 17.36 10.43
CA GLU A 113 -47.80 18.58 10.64
C GLU A 113 -46.60 18.65 9.66
N GLY A 114 -46.40 17.61 8.85
CA GLY A 114 -45.27 17.51 7.93
C GLY A 114 -43.97 17.01 8.58
N TYR A 115 -42.86 17.15 7.86
CA TYR A 115 -41.53 16.75 8.29
C TYR A 115 -40.64 17.97 8.49
N THR A 116 -39.83 17.97 9.54
CA THR A 116 -38.72 18.90 9.72
C THR A 116 -37.63 18.60 8.70
N VAL A 117 -37.12 19.65 8.03
CA VAL A 117 -35.99 19.54 7.10
C VAL A 117 -34.98 20.64 7.42
N ILE A 118 -33.70 20.28 7.48
CA ILE A 118 -32.60 21.23 7.60
C ILE A 118 -31.80 21.19 6.30
N VAL A 119 -31.42 22.37 5.80
CA VAL A 119 -30.51 22.49 4.66
C VAL A 119 -29.37 23.40 5.05
N VAL A 120 -28.17 22.86 5.11
CA VAL A 120 -26.94 23.63 5.31
C VAL A 120 -26.35 24.08 3.97
N SER A 121 -25.65 25.21 3.97
CA SER A 121 -25.01 25.77 2.77
C SER A 121 -23.84 24.92 2.25
N ALA A 122 -23.19 24.15 3.12
CA ALA A 122 -22.13 23.21 2.77
C ALA A 122 -22.04 22.07 3.79
N ASN A 123 -21.75 20.85 3.32
CA ASN A 123 -21.52 19.68 4.16
C ASN A 123 -20.05 19.57 4.62
N GLU A 124 -19.18 20.36 4.00
CA GLU A 124 -17.76 20.43 4.30
C GLU A 124 -17.27 21.87 4.10
N VAL A 125 -16.50 22.38 5.07
CA VAL A 125 -15.97 23.75 5.05
C VAL A 125 -14.49 23.72 5.36
N SER A 126 -13.66 24.10 4.40
CA SER A 126 -12.21 24.24 4.57
C SER A 126 -11.85 25.62 5.11
N VAL A 127 -11.11 25.70 6.22
CA VAL A 127 -10.64 26.94 6.84
C VAL A 127 -9.15 26.84 7.15
N GLN A 128 -8.37 27.90 6.93
CA GLN A 128 -6.97 27.92 7.37
C GLN A 128 -6.90 27.95 8.91
N GLN A 129 -5.89 27.29 9.48
CA GLN A 129 -5.69 27.29 10.93
C GLN A 129 -5.66 28.71 11.51
N GLY A 130 -6.47 28.96 12.54
CA GLY A 130 -6.60 30.26 13.22
C GLY A 130 -7.59 31.24 12.58
N ASN A 131 -8.12 30.96 11.39
CA ASN A 131 -9.16 31.80 10.77
C ASN A 131 -10.57 31.54 11.32
N SER A 132 -11.47 32.47 11.02
CA SER A 132 -12.90 32.35 11.30
C SER A 132 -13.66 31.85 10.07
N SER A 133 -14.71 31.06 10.28
CA SER A 133 -15.62 30.60 9.24
C SER A 133 -17.06 30.72 9.72
N SER A 134 -18.04 30.79 8.81
CA SER A 134 -19.46 30.69 9.16
C SER A 134 -20.19 29.76 8.22
N VAL A 135 -21.19 29.06 8.77
CA VAL A 135 -22.10 28.20 8.01
C VAL A 135 -23.50 28.74 8.17
N SER A 136 -24.16 28.97 7.05
CA SER A 136 -25.57 29.35 7.02
C SER A 136 -26.42 28.17 6.61
N GLY A 137 -27.68 28.17 7.02
CA GLY A 137 -28.63 27.15 6.62
C GLY A 137 -30.06 27.61 6.82
N VAL A 138 -31.01 26.74 6.48
CA VAL A 138 -32.45 26.98 6.58
C VAL A 138 -33.12 25.77 7.21
N LEU A 139 -33.88 26.00 8.27
CA LEU A 139 -34.84 25.07 8.86
C LEU A 139 -36.20 25.27 8.19
N VAL A 140 -36.82 24.18 7.75
CA VAL A 140 -38.11 24.21 7.04
C VAL A 140 -39.10 23.30 7.75
N HIS A 141 -40.22 23.87 8.17
CA HIS A 141 -41.38 23.16 8.73
C HIS A 141 -42.67 23.94 8.44
N GLN A 142 -43.83 23.27 8.46
CA GLN A 142 -45.13 23.93 8.20
C GLN A 142 -45.53 24.90 9.34
N SER A 143 -45.12 24.57 10.55
CA SER A 143 -45.34 25.35 11.77
C SER A 143 -43.99 25.79 12.33
N MET A 144 -43.47 26.93 11.86
CA MET A 144 -42.15 27.44 12.29
C MET A 144 -42.15 27.90 13.76
N ASP A 145 -43.30 28.34 14.28
CA ASP A 145 -43.44 28.82 15.66
C ASP A 145 -43.24 27.72 16.72
N THR A 146 -43.25 26.45 16.32
CA THR A 146 -43.07 25.30 17.21
C THR A 146 -41.70 24.65 17.07
N CYS A 147 -40.81 25.23 16.26
CA CYS A 147 -39.50 24.69 16.00
C CYS A 147 -38.47 25.13 17.06
N GLU A 148 -37.62 24.19 17.46
CA GLU A 148 -36.39 24.44 18.21
C GLU A 148 -35.21 23.92 17.41
N LEU A 149 -34.12 24.69 17.38
CA LEU A 149 -32.89 24.33 16.67
C LEU A 149 -31.73 24.36 17.65
N GLU A 150 -30.96 23.28 17.67
CA GLU A 150 -29.81 23.12 18.54
C GLU A 150 -28.59 22.69 17.73
N TRP A 151 -27.40 22.99 18.24
CA TRP A 151 -26.15 22.59 17.62
C TRP A 151 -25.12 22.11 18.66
N SER A 152 -24.14 21.34 18.19
CA SER A 152 -23.04 20.81 18.98
C SER A 152 -21.79 20.65 18.13
N ASP A 153 -20.63 20.80 18.73
CA ASP A 153 -19.30 20.51 18.14
C ASP A 153 -18.88 19.04 18.30
N GLY A 154 -19.83 18.17 18.65
CA GLY A 154 -19.63 16.72 18.71
C GLY A 154 -20.97 15.99 18.77
N ASN A 155 -21.17 15.18 19.82
CA ASN A 155 -22.41 14.45 19.99
C ASN A 155 -23.49 15.36 20.62
N ILE A 156 -24.47 15.72 19.81
CA ILE A 156 -25.58 16.59 20.23
C ILE A 156 -26.44 16.01 21.37
N SER A 157 -26.42 14.69 21.57
CA SER A 157 -27.14 14.04 22.68
C SER A 157 -26.44 14.24 24.05
N GLU A 158 -25.15 14.59 24.04
CA GLU A 158 -24.39 14.81 25.27
C GLU A 158 -24.34 16.29 25.65
N PHE A 159 -24.19 17.16 24.66
CA PHE A 159 -24.13 18.59 24.83
C PHE A 159 -24.72 19.30 23.61
N SER A 160 -25.64 20.21 23.83
CA SER A 160 -26.25 21.04 22.79
C SER A 160 -26.36 22.49 23.23
N LEU A 161 -26.33 23.40 22.25
CA LEU A 161 -26.55 24.82 22.41
C LEU A 161 -27.68 25.25 21.49
N ASN A 162 -28.53 26.17 21.96
CA ASN A 162 -29.59 26.73 21.14
C ASN A 162 -29.01 27.54 19.96
N LEU A 163 -29.51 27.28 18.76
CA LEU A 163 -29.17 27.97 17.53
C LEU A 163 -30.34 28.87 17.09
N PRO A 164 -30.24 30.21 17.23
CA PRO A 164 -31.31 31.09 16.81
C PRO A 164 -31.46 31.10 15.29
N PHE A 165 -32.71 31.14 14.82
CA PHE A 165 -33.11 31.31 13.43
C PHE A 165 -34.12 32.46 13.28
N ASP A 166 -34.28 32.99 12.07
CA ASP A 166 -35.25 34.05 11.77
C ASP A 166 -36.65 33.50 11.42
N ASP A 167 -37.63 34.38 11.22
CA ASP A 167 -39.02 34.01 10.91
C ASP A 167 -39.15 33.18 9.61
N GLU A 168 -38.12 33.18 8.75
CA GLU A 168 -38.03 32.35 7.54
C GLU A 168 -37.16 31.10 7.72
N GLY A 169 -36.78 30.77 8.95
CA GLY A 169 -36.01 29.58 9.30
C GLY A 169 -34.51 29.68 9.02
N ARG A 170 -33.99 30.84 8.63
CA ARG A 170 -32.57 30.98 8.31
C ARG A 170 -31.74 31.13 9.57
N PHE A 171 -30.64 30.40 9.64
CA PHE A 171 -29.67 30.48 10.74
C PHE A 171 -28.26 30.71 10.21
N GLU A 172 -27.40 31.27 11.05
CA GLU A 172 -25.98 31.40 10.80
C GLU A 172 -25.21 30.98 12.05
N LEU A 173 -24.25 30.07 11.86
CA LEU A 173 -23.36 29.56 12.90
C LEU A 173 -21.94 30.00 12.58
N GLY A 174 -21.37 30.83 13.45
CA GLY A 174 -20.03 31.38 13.30
C GLY A 174 -19.01 30.68 14.19
N PHE A 175 -17.86 30.35 13.61
CA PHE A 175 -16.70 29.79 14.29
C PHE A 175 -15.54 30.78 14.20
N SER A 176 -14.92 31.06 15.34
CA SER A 176 -13.76 31.96 15.41
C SER A 176 -12.54 31.18 15.87
N ASN A 177 -11.40 31.44 15.24
CA ASN A 177 -10.11 30.88 15.64
C ASN A 177 -10.13 29.34 15.64
N VAL A 178 -10.52 28.74 14.51
CA VAL A 178 -10.59 27.27 14.39
C VAL A 178 -9.17 26.71 14.30
N GLN A 179 -8.82 25.80 15.22
CA GLN A 179 -7.45 25.28 15.36
C GLN A 179 -7.31 23.82 14.90
N GLU A 180 -8.39 23.05 14.95
CA GLU A 180 -8.45 21.62 14.64
C GLU A 180 -9.75 21.27 13.90
N ASN A 181 -9.81 20.09 13.29
CA ASN A 181 -10.99 19.61 12.59
C ASN A 181 -12.17 19.46 13.56
N LEU A 182 -13.33 20.00 13.18
CA LEU A 182 -14.54 19.94 14.00
C LEU A 182 -15.66 19.22 13.24
N THR A 183 -16.43 18.40 13.95
CA THR A 183 -17.64 17.79 13.43
C THR A 183 -18.84 18.46 14.09
N ILE A 184 -19.62 19.19 13.31
CA ILE A 184 -20.76 19.95 13.81
C ILE A 184 -22.03 19.19 13.53
N SER A 185 -22.85 19.02 14.57
CA SER A 185 -24.17 18.42 14.50
C SER A 185 -25.23 19.49 14.75
N ILE A 186 -26.28 19.53 13.94
CA ILE A 186 -27.43 20.43 14.09
C ILE A 186 -28.70 19.59 14.15
N LEU A 187 -29.48 19.72 15.23
CA LEU A 187 -30.75 19.03 15.43
C LEU A 187 -31.89 20.04 15.42
N GLY A 188 -32.84 19.86 14.51
CA GLY A 188 -34.08 20.61 14.47
C GLY A 188 -35.21 19.72 14.96
N THR A 189 -36.05 20.23 15.85
CA THR A 189 -37.24 19.53 16.33
C THR A 189 -38.43 20.47 16.21
N CYS A 190 -39.47 20.04 15.49
CA CYS A 190 -40.67 20.83 15.27
C CYS A 190 -41.93 19.96 15.38
N GLY A 191 -42.95 20.47 16.07
CA GLY A 191 -44.27 19.84 16.14
C GLY A 191 -45.16 20.50 17.18
N THR A 192 -46.48 20.41 17.01
CA THR A 192 -47.45 20.83 18.05
C THR A 192 -48.06 19.62 18.73
N TRP A 193 -48.36 18.58 17.95
CA TRP A 193 -49.00 17.35 18.38
C TRP A 193 -48.10 16.15 18.24
N VAL A 194 -47.28 16.12 17.19
CA VAL A 194 -46.29 15.08 16.92
C VAL A 194 -44.99 15.74 16.51
N ASP A 195 -43.94 15.55 17.31
CA ASP A 195 -42.63 16.10 17.00
C ASP A 195 -42.00 15.33 15.83
N SER A 196 -41.50 16.08 14.85
CA SER A 196 -40.60 15.58 13.82
C SER A 196 -39.24 16.23 14.00
N SER A 197 -38.18 15.46 13.84
CA SER A 197 -36.81 15.94 14.00
C SER A 197 -35.91 15.52 12.85
N GLU A 198 -34.91 16.36 12.58
CA GLU A 198 -33.89 16.15 11.55
C GLU A 198 -32.51 16.48 12.12
N LEU A 199 -31.51 15.66 11.80
CA LEU A 199 -30.13 15.82 12.27
C LEU A 199 -29.20 15.98 11.08
N GLU A 200 -28.61 17.15 10.95
CA GLU A 200 -27.59 17.44 9.93
C GLU A 200 -26.21 17.46 10.55
N VAL A 201 -25.26 16.81 9.89
CA VAL A 201 -23.86 16.74 10.33
C VAL A 201 -22.95 17.22 9.20
N PHE A 202 -22.08 18.17 9.50
CA PHE A 202 -21.09 18.67 8.57
C PHE A 202 -19.72 18.80 9.24
N ASN A 203 -18.67 18.81 8.41
CA ASN A 203 -17.29 18.88 8.89
C ASN A 203 -16.65 20.23 8.58
N ILE A 204 -15.86 20.73 9.52
CA ILE A 204 -14.94 21.84 9.32
C ILE A 204 -13.55 21.25 9.26
N ILE A 205 -12.90 21.39 8.10
CA ILE A 205 -11.55 20.90 7.86
C ILE A 205 -10.58 22.06 7.99
N VAL A 206 -9.61 21.91 8.88
CA VAL A 206 -8.52 22.87 9.05
C VAL A 206 -7.41 22.53 8.08
N MET A 207 -7.07 23.49 7.23
CA MET A 207 -5.88 23.44 6.38
C MET A 207 -4.74 24.06 7.17
N GLU A 208 -3.74 23.26 7.50
CA GLU A 208 -2.46 23.76 7.99
C GLU A 208 -1.75 24.50 6.85
N PRO A 209 -1.08 25.63 7.12
CA PRO A 209 -0.24 26.25 6.11
C PRO A 209 0.89 25.28 5.73
N ASP A 210 1.14 25.11 4.44
CA ASP A 210 2.28 24.34 3.98
C ASP A 210 3.58 24.97 4.54
N PRO A 211 4.52 24.18 5.06
CA PRO A 211 5.78 24.70 5.56
C PRO A 211 6.53 25.39 4.42
N ILE A 212 7.18 26.51 4.72
CA ILE A 212 8.02 27.21 3.75
C ILE A 212 9.24 26.33 3.51
N GLN A 213 9.39 25.81 2.29
CA GLN A 213 10.49 24.93 1.90
C GLN A 213 11.66 25.74 1.35
N GLY A 214 12.87 25.42 1.82
CA GLY A 214 14.12 26.05 1.40
C GLY A 214 15.29 25.59 2.27
N CYS A 215 16.53 25.95 1.92
CA CYS A 215 17.69 25.49 2.68
C CYS A 215 17.67 26.00 4.14
N THR A 216 17.61 25.08 5.11
CA THR A 216 17.56 25.42 6.54
C THR A 216 18.93 25.50 7.22
N ASP A 217 20.02 25.17 6.51
CA ASP A 217 21.38 25.20 7.06
C ASP A 217 21.98 26.62 6.98
N PRO A 218 22.25 27.29 8.13
CA PRO A 218 22.88 28.62 8.16
C PRO A 218 24.31 28.69 7.57
N ALA A 219 24.94 27.54 7.32
CA ALA A 219 26.24 27.43 6.69
C ALA A 219 26.17 27.35 5.16
N ALA A 220 25.00 27.15 4.57
CA ALA A 220 24.80 27.16 3.13
C ALA A 220 24.77 28.59 2.56
N ASN A 221 25.20 28.70 1.31
CA ASN A 221 25.20 29.94 0.52
C ASN A 221 23.80 30.46 0.20
N ASN A 222 22.82 29.56 0.09
CA ASN A 222 21.43 29.84 -0.19
C ASN A 222 20.52 29.59 1.02
N TYR A 223 21.07 29.69 2.24
CA TYR A 223 20.28 29.62 3.48
C TYR A 223 19.07 30.58 3.44
N ASP A 224 17.89 30.03 3.70
CA ASP A 224 16.64 30.77 3.82
C ASP A 224 16.21 30.81 5.29
N GLU A 225 16.16 32.02 5.86
CA GLU A 225 15.76 32.22 7.26
C GLU A 225 14.25 32.03 7.49
N ASP A 226 13.46 32.08 6.42
CA ASP A 226 12.01 31.87 6.46
C ASP A 226 11.63 30.40 6.20
N ALA A 227 12.60 29.53 5.84
CA ALA A 227 12.34 28.11 5.62
C ALA A 227 12.10 27.34 6.94
N GLU A 228 11.02 26.58 6.95
CA GLU A 228 10.60 25.71 8.06
C GLU A 228 11.00 24.24 7.81
N GLU A 229 11.17 23.85 6.54
CA GLU A 229 11.62 22.52 6.10
C GLU A 229 12.71 22.62 5.04
N ASP A 230 13.72 21.74 5.14
CA ASP A 230 14.81 21.64 4.15
C ASP A 230 14.33 20.93 2.89
N ASP A 231 14.52 21.57 1.74
CA ASP A 231 14.17 21.03 0.42
C ASP A 231 15.35 20.37 -0.30
N GLY A 232 16.50 20.24 0.39
CA GLY A 232 17.72 19.66 -0.18
C GLY A 232 18.43 20.57 -1.17
N SER A 233 17.99 21.82 -1.31
CA SER A 233 18.60 22.78 -2.24
C SER A 233 19.88 23.43 -1.69
N CYS A 234 20.31 23.12 -0.46
CA CYS A 234 21.46 23.75 0.18
C CYS A 234 22.73 23.71 -0.69
N GLU A 235 23.16 24.87 -1.16
CA GLU A 235 24.39 25.09 -1.90
C GLU A 235 25.49 25.49 -0.91
N TYR A 236 26.63 24.81 -0.95
CA TYR A 236 27.80 25.21 -0.17
C TYR A 236 28.89 25.72 -1.11
N ASP A 237 29.71 26.66 -0.65
CA ASP A 237 30.94 27.01 -1.37
C ASP A 237 31.81 25.76 -1.37
N GLU A 238 31.97 25.11 -2.53
CA GLU A 238 32.94 24.02 -2.67
C GLU A 238 34.35 24.59 -2.42
N GLU A 239 34.80 24.51 -1.18
CA GLU A 239 36.21 24.49 -0.88
C GLU A 239 36.80 23.31 -1.68
N PRO A 240 37.77 23.53 -2.58
CA PRO A 240 38.45 22.42 -3.22
C PRO A 240 39.23 21.73 -2.10
N GLY A 241 38.63 20.70 -1.53
CA GLY A 241 39.37 19.72 -0.76
C GLY A 241 40.57 19.28 -1.59
N PRO A 242 41.70 18.90 -0.97
CA PRO A 242 42.74 18.23 -1.74
C PRO A 242 42.05 17.05 -2.43
N GLY A 243 41.92 17.11 -3.76
CA GLY A 243 41.18 16.09 -4.51
C GLY A 243 41.73 14.73 -4.12
N VAL A 244 40.88 13.93 -3.49
CA VAL A 244 41.22 12.55 -3.13
C VAL A 244 41.57 11.89 -4.45
N THR A 245 42.85 11.53 -4.60
CA THR A 245 43.34 11.03 -5.89
C THR A 245 42.77 9.64 -6.10
N THR A 246 42.07 9.43 -7.20
CA THR A 246 41.48 8.14 -7.57
C THR A 246 42.54 7.04 -7.52
N GLY A 247 42.20 5.90 -6.90
CA GLY A 247 43.13 4.79 -6.66
C GLY A 247 44.06 4.94 -5.46
N SER A 248 44.04 6.06 -4.73
CA SER A 248 44.76 6.20 -3.45
C SER A 248 44.08 5.41 -2.31
N ASP A 249 44.81 5.12 -1.24
CA ASP A 249 44.24 4.42 -0.07
C ASP A 249 43.04 5.16 0.53
N GLU A 250 43.06 6.50 0.51
CA GLU A 250 41.94 7.32 0.96
C GLU A 250 40.71 7.18 0.06
N TRP A 251 40.91 7.09 -1.26
CA TRP A 251 39.82 6.83 -2.22
C TRP A 251 39.23 5.44 -2.02
N TRP A 252 40.07 4.40 -1.91
CA TRP A 252 39.61 3.03 -1.68
C TRP A 252 38.82 2.88 -0.39
N SER A 253 39.22 3.56 0.68
CA SER A 253 38.45 3.59 1.94
C SER A 253 37.10 4.32 1.86
N GLN A 254 36.89 5.16 0.84
CA GLN A 254 35.60 5.82 0.60
C GLN A 254 34.68 4.99 -0.30
N VAL A 255 35.26 4.20 -1.22
CA VAL A 255 34.51 3.40 -2.19
C VAL A 255 34.10 2.04 -1.64
N LEU A 256 34.98 1.38 -0.89
CA LEU A 256 34.71 0.05 -0.35
C LEU A 256 33.83 0.12 0.90
N HIS A 257 32.89 -0.81 0.99
CA HIS A 257 32.00 -0.97 2.14
C HIS A 257 32.48 -2.11 3.03
N CYS A 258 31.89 -2.22 4.23
CA CYS A 258 32.18 -3.28 5.22
C CYS A 258 33.58 -3.22 5.82
N ASP A 259 34.27 -2.08 5.73
CA ASP A 259 35.63 -1.88 6.26
C ASP A 259 35.65 -1.29 7.69
N ASP A 260 34.48 -0.98 8.25
CA ASP A 260 34.34 -0.28 9.53
C ASP A 260 33.36 -0.92 10.53
N SER A 261 33.34 -0.35 11.73
CA SER A 261 32.51 -0.79 12.85
C SER A 261 31.04 -0.34 12.80
N SER A 262 30.64 0.45 11.81
CA SER A 262 29.27 0.94 11.61
C SER A 262 28.43 0.04 10.69
N THR A 263 29.07 -0.96 10.08
CA THR A 263 28.45 -2.01 9.26
C THR A 263 27.18 -2.60 9.91
N PRO A 264 26.03 -2.63 9.20
CA PRO A 264 24.78 -3.14 9.74
C PRO A 264 24.84 -4.65 9.99
N LEU A 265 24.07 -5.09 10.99
CA LEU A 265 23.75 -6.50 11.16
C LEU A 265 22.61 -6.85 10.23
N VAL A 266 22.80 -7.86 9.39
CA VAL A 266 21.85 -8.25 8.34
C VAL A 266 21.19 -9.58 8.66
N ASP A 267 20.01 -9.77 8.09
CA ASP A 267 19.20 -10.98 8.22
C ASP A 267 19.15 -11.79 6.92
N ASP A 268 19.17 -13.11 7.03
CA ASP A 268 18.84 -14.01 5.92
C ASP A 268 17.38 -14.47 6.08
N TYR A 269 16.50 -13.93 5.26
CA TYR A 269 15.07 -14.22 5.33
C TYR A 269 14.70 -15.67 4.99
N ASN A 270 15.65 -16.51 4.57
CA ASN A 270 15.44 -17.96 4.45
C ASN A 270 15.62 -18.74 5.76
N THR A 271 16.19 -18.15 6.82
CA THR A 271 16.35 -18.80 8.13
C THR A 271 15.22 -18.41 9.09
N THR A 272 15.25 -18.94 10.33
CA THR A 272 14.27 -18.58 11.36
C THR A 272 14.92 -17.76 12.46
N GLY A 273 14.45 -16.52 12.63
CA GLY A 273 15.01 -15.55 13.59
C GLY A 273 15.99 -14.61 12.90
N HIS A 274 16.46 -13.60 13.63
CA HIS A 274 17.44 -12.65 13.09
C HIS A 274 18.84 -13.24 13.22
N ASP A 275 19.50 -13.56 12.10
CA ASP A 275 20.83 -14.18 12.13
C ASP A 275 21.91 -13.22 12.66
N GLY A 276 21.80 -11.93 12.31
CA GLY A 276 22.77 -10.92 12.73
C GLY A 276 24.12 -11.12 12.07
N TRP A 277 24.12 -11.48 10.80
CA TRP A 277 25.33 -11.55 9.97
C TRP A 277 25.95 -10.16 9.85
N MET A 278 27.27 -10.11 9.72
CA MET A 278 28.00 -8.86 9.52
C MET A 278 28.97 -9.06 8.37
N CYS A 279 28.90 -8.21 7.34
CA CYS A 279 29.92 -8.21 6.30
C CYS A 279 31.23 -7.66 6.86
N THR A 280 32.35 -8.19 6.36
CA THR A 280 33.68 -7.69 6.73
C THR A 280 34.55 -7.63 5.48
N LEU A 281 35.30 -6.55 5.37
CA LEU A 281 36.25 -6.30 4.30
C LEU A 281 37.48 -5.59 4.86
N SER A 282 38.64 -5.91 4.32
CA SER A 282 39.87 -5.14 4.52
C SER A 282 40.68 -5.15 3.24
N PHE A 283 41.50 -4.14 3.03
CA PHE A 283 42.35 -4.07 1.85
C PHE A 283 43.78 -3.65 2.18
N GLU A 284 44.72 -4.10 1.35
CA GLU A 284 46.09 -3.63 1.33
C GLU A 284 46.48 -3.28 -0.11
N THR A 285 47.07 -2.11 -0.33
CA THR A 285 47.59 -1.68 -1.62
C THR A 285 49.10 -1.89 -1.68
N ASN A 286 49.60 -2.21 -2.88
CA ASN A 286 51.02 -2.14 -3.21
C ASN A 286 51.24 -1.20 -4.41
N GLU A 287 52.44 -1.20 -5.02
CA GLU A 287 52.74 -0.29 -6.14
C GLU A 287 51.92 -0.57 -7.43
N THR A 288 51.29 -1.73 -7.54
CA THR A 288 50.67 -2.22 -8.78
C THR A 288 49.27 -2.80 -8.60
N HIS A 289 48.95 -3.30 -7.40
CA HIS A 289 47.73 -4.06 -7.12
C HIS A 289 47.12 -3.66 -5.79
N ILE A 290 45.82 -3.90 -5.68
CA ILE A 290 45.07 -3.91 -4.44
C ILE A 290 44.65 -5.36 -4.13
N GLU A 291 44.91 -5.78 -2.89
CA GLU A 291 44.44 -7.04 -2.33
C GLU A 291 43.29 -6.76 -1.36
N ILE A 292 42.15 -7.42 -1.55
CA ILE A 292 40.94 -7.24 -0.75
C ILE A 292 40.58 -8.58 -0.12
N VAL A 293 40.49 -8.61 1.21
CA VAL A 293 40.09 -9.79 1.98
C VAL A 293 38.70 -9.56 2.56
N THR A 294 37.78 -10.49 2.30
CA THR A 294 36.37 -10.35 2.66
C THR A 294 35.74 -11.68 3.08
N ASN A 295 34.71 -11.59 3.93
CA ASN A 295 33.87 -12.74 4.27
C ASN A 295 32.73 -13.02 3.27
N GLY A 296 32.59 -12.22 2.22
CA GLY A 296 31.66 -12.47 1.12
C GLY A 296 30.17 -12.39 1.49
N LEU A 297 29.83 -11.75 2.61
CA LEU A 297 28.45 -11.48 3.00
C LEU A 297 28.05 -10.05 2.59
N PRO A 298 26.78 -9.80 2.22
CA PRO A 298 26.32 -8.47 1.85
C PRO A 298 26.14 -7.55 3.07
N ASN A 299 26.14 -6.24 2.82
CA ASN A 299 25.82 -5.18 3.79
C ASN A 299 24.30 -4.91 3.92
N HIS A 300 23.46 -5.78 3.36
CA HIS A 300 22.00 -5.66 3.37
C HIS A 300 21.33 -7.00 3.68
N ASP A 301 20.07 -6.98 4.10
CA ASP A 301 19.29 -8.22 4.28
C ASP A 301 19.13 -8.93 2.93
N PHE A 302 19.11 -10.26 2.96
CA PHE A 302 19.14 -11.05 1.74
C PHE A 302 18.32 -12.33 1.86
N HIS A 303 18.26 -13.05 0.75
CA HIS A 303 17.74 -14.42 0.72
C HIS A 303 18.82 -15.34 0.17
N SER A 304 19.15 -16.39 0.91
CA SER A 304 20.06 -17.45 0.44
C SER A 304 19.55 -18.24 -0.78
N GLY A 305 18.26 -18.18 -1.12
CA GLY A 305 17.71 -18.96 -2.23
C GLY A 305 17.38 -20.41 -1.85
N PRO A 306 17.09 -21.27 -2.84
CA PRO A 306 16.60 -22.64 -2.59
C PRO A 306 17.67 -23.57 -2.04
N GLY A 307 18.94 -23.21 -2.20
CA GLY A 307 20.11 -24.01 -1.82
C GLY A 307 20.55 -23.86 -0.37
N CYS A 308 19.88 -23.01 0.43
CA CYS A 308 20.22 -22.54 1.77
C CYS A 308 21.41 -23.25 2.48
N CYS A 309 22.33 -22.52 3.10
CA CYS A 309 22.27 -21.10 3.45
C CYS A 309 23.62 -20.46 3.20
N ALA A 310 23.61 -19.14 2.99
CA ALA A 310 24.82 -18.35 2.92
C ALA A 310 25.63 -18.51 4.21
N SER A 311 26.95 -18.48 4.07
CA SER A 311 27.89 -18.56 5.16
C SER A 311 29.08 -17.66 4.87
N GLU A 312 29.77 -17.23 5.92
CA GLU A 312 31.05 -16.54 5.79
C GLU A 312 32.03 -17.35 4.93
N GLN A 313 32.64 -16.66 3.98
CA GLN A 313 33.70 -17.18 3.12
C GLN A 313 35.06 -16.65 3.61
N ASP A 314 36.15 -17.21 3.08
CA ASP A 314 37.50 -16.67 3.25
C ASP A 314 38.01 -16.34 1.85
N ARG A 315 37.72 -15.12 1.40
CA ARG A 315 37.92 -14.73 -0.01
C ARG A 315 38.92 -13.59 -0.14
N THR A 316 39.79 -13.71 -1.13
CA THR A 316 40.76 -12.68 -1.49
C THR A 316 40.59 -12.32 -2.96
N TRP A 317 40.43 -11.03 -3.22
CA TRP A 317 40.45 -10.46 -4.56
C TRP A 317 41.76 -9.72 -4.79
N LEU A 318 42.36 -9.90 -5.95
CA LEU A 318 43.56 -9.19 -6.36
C LEU A 318 43.32 -8.61 -7.75
N ILE A 319 43.38 -7.28 -7.87
CA ILE A 319 43.21 -6.58 -9.14
C ILE A 319 44.30 -5.51 -9.30
N PRO A 320 44.65 -5.13 -10.55
CA PRO A 320 45.60 -4.04 -10.77
C PRO A 320 45.00 -2.69 -10.34
N LEU A 321 45.83 -1.82 -9.76
CA LEU A 321 45.46 -0.43 -9.43
C LEU A 321 45.33 0.44 -10.68
N GLU A 322 46.10 0.12 -11.72
CA GLU A 322 46.06 0.80 -13.01
C GLU A 322 45.71 -0.25 -14.10
N PRO A 323 44.42 -0.36 -14.49
CA PRO A 323 44.00 -1.35 -15.46
C PRO A 323 44.62 -1.10 -16.84
N ALA A 324 45.04 -2.18 -17.50
CA ALA A 324 45.72 -2.13 -18.79
C ALA A 324 44.84 -2.67 -19.91
N ASN A 325 44.58 -1.87 -20.93
CA ASN A 325 43.82 -2.27 -22.12
C ASN A 325 44.41 -3.50 -22.82
N ASN A 326 43.57 -4.50 -23.12
CA ASN A 326 43.92 -5.59 -24.01
C ASN A 326 43.85 -5.11 -25.47
N THR A 327 45.00 -4.90 -26.10
CA THR A 327 45.07 -4.41 -27.50
C THR A 327 44.43 -5.32 -28.56
N ALA A 328 44.14 -6.58 -28.22
CA ALA A 328 43.43 -7.50 -29.11
C ALA A 328 41.90 -7.41 -28.98
N CYS A 329 41.40 -6.80 -27.89
CA CYS A 329 39.99 -6.61 -27.61
C CYS A 329 39.51 -5.28 -28.21
N ASN A 330 38.44 -5.33 -29.00
CA ASN A 330 37.75 -4.14 -29.50
C ASN A 330 36.23 -4.30 -29.36
N PRO A 331 35.71 -4.11 -28.14
CA PRO A 331 34.33 -4.42 -27.81
C PRO A 331 33.31 -3.51 -28.48
N SER A 332 33.73 -2.30 -28.91
CA SER A 332 32.90 -1.41 -29.74
C SER A 332 32.45 -2.04 -31.08
N ALA A 333 33.18 -3.06 -31.56
CA ALA A 333 32.82 -3.80 -32.77
C ALA A 333 32.23 -5.18 -32.46
N SER A 334 32.84 -5.91 -31.51
CA SER A 334 32.44 -7.26 -31.10
C SER A 334 33.31 -7.73 -29.93
N SER A 335 32.90 -8.77 -29.22
CA SER A 335 33.72 -9.45 -28.21
C SER A 335 34.87 -10.29 -28.77
N ASP A 336 35.00 -10.41 -30.11
CA ASP A 336 36.10 -11.13 -30.75
C ASP A 336 37.47 -10.56 -30.32
N GLY A 337 38.33 -11.43 -29.76
CA GLY A 337 39.67 -11.06 -29.29
C GLY A 337 39.73 -10.56 -27.84
N CYS A 338 38.57 -10.38 -27.21
CA CYS A 338 38.46 -10.12 -25.78
C CYS A 338 38.56 -11.42 -24.97
N THR A 339 38.98 -11.30 -23.70
CA THR A 339 38.91 -12.42 -22.77
C THR A 339 37.47 -12.52 -22.27
N MET A 340 36.79 -13.64 -22.51
CA MET A 340 35.41 -13.81 -22.04
C MET A 340 35.36 -13.99 -20.53
N ALA A 341 34.36 -13.38 -19.89
CA ALA A 341 34.06 -13.65 -18.49
C ALA A 341 33.49 -15.08 -18.36
N PRO A 342 33.74 -15.77 -17.24
CA PRO A 342 33.10 -17.05 -16.97
C PRO A 342 31.57 -16.95 -17.09
N GLU A 343 30.96 -17.91 -17.79
CA GLU A 343 29.48 -18.03 -17.86
C GLU A 343 28.89 -18.27 -16.46
N ARG A 344 29.65 -18.96 -15.61
CA ARG A 344 29.33 -19.27 -14.21
C ARG A 344 30.52 -19.01 -13.32
N GLY A 345 30.26 -18.53 -12.12
CA GLY A 345 31.30 -18.14 -11.16
C GLY A 345 31.60 -16.65 -11.22
N ALA A 346 32.57 -16.23 -10.42
CA ALA A 346 32.87 -14.83 -10.25
C ALA A 346 33.52 -14.20 -11.50
N ILE A 347 32.93 -13.09 -11.93
CA ILE A 347 33.41 -12.23 -13.03
C ILE A 347 33.94 -10.90 -12.49
N ALA A 348 33.52 -10.53 -11.28
CA ALA A 348 33.86 -9.30 -10.60
C ALA A 348 33.58 -9.44 -9.09
N PHE A 349 33.87 -8.39 -8.33
CA PHE A 349 33.44 -8.27 -6.94
C PHE A 349 32.78 -6.92 -6.70
N ALA A 350 31.77 -6.92 -5.84
CA ALA A 350 31.05 -5.74 -5.42
C ALA A 350 31.85 -4.94 -4.38
N VAL A 351 31.54 -3.65 -4.21
CA VAL A 351 32.24 -2.79 -3.24
C VAL A 351 32.08 -3.24 -1.78
N ASN A 352 31.07 -4.06 -1.47
CA ASN A 352 30.90 -4.72 -0.17
C ASN A 352 31.66 -6.07 -0.04
N GLY A 353 32.41 -6.47 -1.07
CA GLY A 353 33.23 -7.69 -1.11
C GLY A 353 32.52 -8.95 -1.64
N VAL A 354 31.20 -8.90 -1.84
CA VAL A 354 30.41 -10.00 -2.39
C VAL A 354 30.81 -10.27 -3.84
N ALA A 355 30.81 -11.53 -4.26
CA ALA A 355 31.10 -11.87 -5.65
C ALA A 355 29.97 -11.45 -6.59
N ILE A 356 30.34 -10.98 -7.78
CA ILE A 356 29.42 -10.78 -8.90
C ILE A 356 29.63 -11.94 -9.87
N TYR A 357 28.56 -12.65 -10.21
CA TYR A 357 28.63 -13.85 -11.05
C TYR A 357 28.20 -13.57 -12.48
N GLY A 358 28.64 -14.44 -13.38
CA GLY A 358 28.18 -14.50 -14.77
C GLY A 358 26.66 -14.71 -14.85
N PRO A 359 26.05 -14.43 -16.02
CA PRO A 359 24.60 -14.39 -16.16
C PRO A 359 23.92 -15.78 -16.07
N GLU A 360 24.68 -16.87 -16.10
CA GLU A 360 24.12 -18.23 -15.99
C GLU A 360 24.18 -18.80 -14.57
N ASP A 361 23.15 -19.59 -14.24
CA ASP A 361 23.11 -20.39 -13.01
C ASP A 361 23.42 -21.88 -13.27
N GLY A 362 23.35 -22.72 -12.23
CA GLY A 362 23.56 -24.17 -12.26
C GLY A 362 22.90 -24.93 -13.42
N PRO A 363 21.66 -24.62 -13.85
CA PRO A 363 21.03 -25.22 -15.03
C PRO A 363 21.66 -24.84 -16.38
N GLY A 364 22.42 -23.74 -16.45
CA GLY A 364 22.92 -23.13 -17.68
C GLY A 364 21.90 -22.29 -18.45
N GLY A 365 20.90 -21.75 -17.75
CA GLY A 365 20.01 -20.73 -18.28
C GLY A 365 20.36 -19.37 -17.68
N ASP A 366 19.89 -18.31 -18.33
CA ASP A 366 20.02 -16.95 -17.81
C ASP A 366 19.23 -16.81 -16.51
N ALA A 367 19.94 -16.59 -15.42
CA ALA A 367 19.39 -16.58 -14.06
C ALA A 367 18.32 -15.50 -13.88
N VAL A 368 18.55 -14.33 -14.46
CA VAL A 368 17.67 -13.16 -14.34
C VAL A 368 16.47 -13.33 -15.26
N ALA A 369 16.65 -13.80 -16.49
CA ALA A 369 15.54 -14.10 -17.39
C ALA A 369 14.59 -15.15 -16.80
N GLY A 370 15.13 -16.18 -16.14
CA GLY A 370 14.33 -17.17 -15.40
C GLY A 370 13.55 -16.56 -14.24
N GLN A 371 14.19 -15.70 -13.44
CA GLN A 371 13.56 -14.97 -12.33
C GLN A 371 12.43 -14.04 -12.79
N GLU A 372 12.65 -13.31 -13.89
CA GLU A 372 11.66 -12.39 -14.48
C GLU A 372 10.55 -13.11 -15.27
N GLY A 373 10.59 -14.45 -15.32
CA GLY A 373 9.55 -15.28 -15.92
C GLY A 373 9.57 -15.30 -17.45
N ALA A 374 10.72 -15.00 -18.08
CA ALA A 374 10.89 -15.13 -19.53
C ALA A 374 10.78 -16.60 -19.99
N TYR A 375 11.11 -17.55 -19.12
CA TYR A 375 10.95 -18.98 -19.33
C TYR A 375 10.67 -19.72 -18.01
N GLU A 376 10.19 -20.96 -18.10
CA GLU A 376 10.05 -21.85 -16.94
C GLU A 376 11.27 -22.76 -16.83
N GLU A 377 12.04 -22.65 -15.74
CA GLU A 377 13.18 -23.54 -15.48
C GLU A 377 12.70 -24.90 -14.95
N ASP A 378 12.94 -25.95 -15.74
CA ASP A 378 12.50 -27.32 -15.46
C ASP A 378 13.65 -28.31 -15.21
N ARG A 379 14.92 -27.89 -15.36
CA ARG A 379 16.10 -28.73 -15.11
C ARG A 379 16.45 -28.78 -13.63
N GLN A 380 16.43 -27.63 -12.95
CA GLN A 380 16.64 -27.51 -11.51
C GLN A 380 15.97 -26.24 -10.98
N HIS A 381 15.27 -26.36 -9.85
CA HIS A 381 14.64 -25.20 -9.22
C HIS A 381 15.69 -24.23 -8.67
N VAL A 382 15.68 -23.02 -9.24
CA VAL A 382 16.53 -21.88 -8.89
C VAL A 382 15.63 -20.65 -8.80
N TRP A 383 15.94 -19.75 -7.88
CA TRP A 383 15.34 -18.42 -7.80
C TRP A 383 16.35 -17.45 -7.21
N LEU A 384 16.19 -16.17 -7.57
CA LEU A 384 17.01 -15.07 -7.08
C LEU A 384 16.25 -14.27 -6.03
N GLY A 385 16.98 -13.87 -5.00
CA GLY A 385 16.47 -13.12 -3.86
C GLY A 385 16.43 -11.62 -4.06
N LEU A 386 16.52 -10.89 -2.94
CA LEU A 386 16.74 -9.45 -2.95
C LEU A 386 17.99 -9.13 -3.77
N CYS A 387 17.94 -8.03 -4.51
CA CYS A 387 19.05 -7.58 -5.36
C CYS A 387 19.47 -8.57 -6.47
N HIS A 388 18.56 -9.48 -6.84
CA HIS A 388 18.87 -10.59 -7.76
C HIS A 388 20.10 -11.40 -7.32
N GLY A 389 20.32 -11.49 -6.00
CA GLY A 389 21.39 -12.27 -5.40
C GLY A 389 20.87 -13.53 -4.73
N HIS A 390 21.74 -14.52 -4.58
CA HIS A 390 21.44 -15.74 -3.82
C HIS A 390 22.71 -16.46 -3.38
N SER A 391 22.58 -17.57 -2.65
CA SER A 391 23.72 -18.41 -2.24
C SER A 391 23.92 -19.60 -3.17
N GLY A 392 25.18 -19.79 -3.61
CA GLY A 392 25.61 -20.94 -4.38
C GLY A 392 26.06 -22.13 -3.49
N PRO A 393 26.47 -23.25 -4.11
CA PRO A 393 27.05 -24.37 -3.39
C PRO A 393 28.23 -23.94 -2.50
N GLY A 394 28.22 -24.35 -1.24
CA GLY A 394 29.24 -23.93 -0.26
C GLY A 394 28.88 -22.66 0.53
N GLY A 395 27.69 -22.09 0.29
CA GLY A 395 27.17 -20.95 1.06
C GLY A 395 27.71 -19.59 0.60
N GLU A 396 28.32 -19.52 -0.58
CA GLU A 396 28.80 -18.25 -1.14
C GLU A 396 27.63 -17.43 -1.71
N PHE A 397 27.33 -16.29 -1.07
CA PHE A 397 26.38 -15.33 -1.61
C PHE A 397 26.99 -14.55 -2.78
N HIS A 398 26.20 -14.29 -3.82
CA HIS A 398 26.65 -13.57 -5.01
C HIS A 398 25.48 -12.88 -5.73
N TYR A 399 25.80 -11.84 -6.51
CA TYR A 399 24.85 -11.07 -7.33
C TYR A 399 24.85 -11.50 -8.79
N HIS A 400 23.67 -11.49 -9.43
CA HIS A 400 23.51 -11.70 -10.87
C HIS A 400 23.11 -10.43 -11.65
N ALA A 401 22.52 -9.41 -11.01
CA ALA A 401 22.15 -8.16 -11.71
C ALA A 401 22.14 -6.89 -10.85
N ASP A 402 21.26 -6.80 -9.84
CA ASP A 402 21.02 -5.55 -9.12
C ASP A 402 22.07 -5.29 -8.04
N GLY A 403 23.27 -4.90 -8.48
CA GLY A 403 24.32 -4.45 -7.58
C GLY A 403 24.01 -3.11 -6.92
N ASN A 404 23.21 -2.23 -7.53
CA ASN A 404 23.01 -0.88 -7.00
C ASN A 404 22.26 -0.87 -5.66
N CYS A 405 21.51 -1.94 -5.37
CA CYS A 405 20.81 -2.11 -4.10
C CYS A 405 21.69 -1.95 -2.86
N MET A 406 23.00 -2.23 -2.96
CA MET A 406 23.92 -2.19 -1.81
C MET A 406 24.14 -0.77 -1.26
N HIS A 407 23.76 0.25 -2.05
CA HIS A 407 23.78 1.66 -1.69
C HIS A 407 22.42 2.16 -1.17
N TRP A 408 21.39 1.32 -1.20
CA TRP A 408 20.07 1.65 -0.66
C TRP A 408 20.01 1.36 0.84
N HIS A 409 19.32 2.23 1.59
CA HIS A 409 19.08 2.04 3.02
C HIS A 409 17.62 2.34 3.36
N PRO A 410 16.98 1.52 4.22
CA PRO A 410 15.60 1.78 4.63
C PRO A 410 15.50 3.05 5.47
N GLU A 411 14.52 3.90 5.14
CA GLU A 411 14.21 5.11 5.92
C GLU A 411 12.91 4.95 6.72
N GLY A 412 12.88 5.51 7.93
CA GLY A 412 11.70 5.50 8.80
C GLY A 412 11.28 4.09 9.22
N GLU A 413 10.06 3.68 8.85
CA GLU A 413 9.50 2.36 9.17
C GLU A 413 9.74 1.31 8.05
N GLN A 414 10.52 1.66 7.02
CA GLN A 414 10.82 0.72 5.93
C GLN A 414 11.75 -0.41 6.38
N THR A 415 11.68 -1.52 5.65
CA THR A 415 12.57 -2.68 5.78
C THR A 415 13.09 -3.07 4.41
N TRP A 416 14.09 -3.95 4.33
CA TRP A 416 14.57 -4.48 3.06
C TRP A 416 13.50 -5.25 2.26
N LEU A 417 12.42 -5.70 2.90
CA LEU A 417 11.25 -6.25 2.18
C LEU A 417 10.46 -5.20 1.39
N ASN A 418 10.68 -3.91 1.66
CA ASN A 418 10.12 -2.80 0.90
C ASN A 418 11.00 -2.41 -0.30
N TYR A 419 12.24 -2.89 -0.35
CA TYR A 419 13.12 -2.62 -1.47
C TYR A 419 12.50 -3.18 -2.75
N SER A 420 12.41 -2.33 -3.75
CA SER A 420 12.12 -2.70 -5.12
C SER A 420 13.01 -1.89 -6.04
N MET A 421 13.36 -2.43 -7.18
CA MET A 421 14.16 -1.68 -8.13
C MET A 421 13.44 -0.41 -8.61
N GLU A 422 12.12 -0.47 -8.81
CA GLU A 422 11.33 0.73 -9.16
C GLU A 422 11.40 1.82 -8.08
N SER A 423 11.58 1.46 -6.80
CA SER A 423 11.78 2.45 -5.73
C SER A 423 13.18 3.05 -5.69
N SER A 424 14.19 2.43 -6.32
CA SER A 424 15.57 2.93 -6.38
C SER A 424 16.00 3.40 -7.78
N ARG A 425 15.10 3.37 -8.77
CA ARG A 425 15.39 3.66 -10.19
C ARG A 425 15.26 5.14 -10.54
N THR A 426 16.06 5.97 -9.89
CA THR A 426 16.15 7.42 -10.16
C THR A 426 17.26 7.71 -11.17
N VAL A 427 16.90 8.31 -12.31
CA VAL A 427 17.85 8.72 -13.37
C VAL A 427 18.13 10.23 -13.23
N THR A 428 18.63 10.64 -12.06
CA THR A 428 18.90 12.04 -11.73
C THR A 428 20.38 12.36 -11.68
N GLU A 429 21.21 11.38 -11.37
CA GLU A 429 22.66 11.52 -11.26
C GLU A 429 23.38 10.22 -11.70
N HIS A 430 24.66 10.34 -12.01
CA HIS A 430 25.49 9.19 -12.37
C HIS A 430 25.55 8.20 -11.20
N SER A 431 25.34 6.91 -11.48
CA SER A 431 25.38 5.89 -10.43
C SER A 431 26.77 5.83 -9.75
N PRO A 432 26.84 5.49 -8.46
CA PRO A 432 28.11 5.17 -7.81
C PRO A 432 28.71 3.86 -8.35
N ILE A 433 29.98 3.62 -8.02
CA ILE A 433 30.64 2.34 -8.29
C ILE A 433 29.93 1.24 -7.48
N VAL A 434 29.53 0.17 -8.17
CA VAL A 434 28.94 -1.03 -7.56
C VAL A 434 29.98 -2.14 -7.39
N GLY A 435 31.07 -2.12 -8.15
CA GLY A 435 32.12 -3.13 -8.04
C GLY A 435 33.30 -2.89 -8.97
N PHE A 436 34.21 -3.84 -9.02
CA PHE A 436 35.36 -3.83 -9.92
C PHE A 436 35.49 -5.18 -10.63
N ALA A 437 35.76 -5.11 -11.94
CA ALA A 437 36.06 -6.29 -12.74
C ALA A 437 37.47 -6.82 -12.44
N LEU A 438 37.71 -8.09 -12.75
CA LEU A 438 39.01 -8.74 -12.48
C LEU A 438 40.17 -8.18 -13.31
N ASP A 439 39.89 -7.39 -14.35
CA ASP A 439 40.88 -6.63 -15.12
C ASP A 439 41.19 -5.24 -14.52
N GLY A 440 40.54 -4.88 -13.41
CA GLY A 440 40.75 -3.66 -12.63
C GLY A 440 39.88 -2.47 -13.03
N TYR A 441 39.05 -2.57 -14.07
CA TYR A 441 38.15 -1.48 -14.44
C TYR A 441 36.92 -1.41 -13.52
N PRO A 442 36.42 -0.21 -13.20
CA PRO A 442 35.25 -0.04 -12.33
C PRO A 442 33.96 -0.46 -13.04
N ILE A 443 33.00 -0.91 -12.24
CA ILE A 443 31.63 -1.22 -12.65
C ILE A 443 30.70 -0.24 -11.93
N TYR A 444 29.95 0.53 -12.69
CA TYR A 444 28.96 1.47 -12.19
C TYR A 444 27.55 0.86 -12.22
N GLY A 445 26.61 1.47 -11.49
CA GLY A 445 25.19 1.16 -11.61
C GLY A 445 24.61 1.46 -12.99
N PHE A 446 23.29 1.34 -13.14
CA PHE A 446 22.60 1.45 -14.43
C PHE A 446 22.45 2.89 -14.94
N VAL A 447 22.87 3.91 -14.20
CA VAL A 447 22.84 5.32 -14.65
C VAL A 447 24.26 5.79 -14.95
N GLY A 448 24.47 6.36 -16.13
CA GLY A 448 25.75 6.88 -16.60
C GLY A 448 25.60 8.18 -17.37
N TRP A 449 26.69 8.60 -18.01
CA TRP A 449 26.67 9.71 -18.97
C TRP A 449 26.76 9.18 -20.40
N ASP A 450 25.93 9.73 -21.29
CA ASP A 450 26.00 9.47 -22.72
C ASP A 450 27.14 10.25 -23.40
N ASP A 451 27.25 10.10 -24.73
CA ASP A 451 28.26 10.77 -25.55
C ASP A 451 28.19 12.33 -25.48
N ASP A 452 27.03 12.88 -25.15
CA ASP A 452 26.79 14.33 -25.00
C ASP A 452 27.04 14.80 -23.54
N GLY A 453 27.27 13.85 -22.61
CA GLY A 453 27.48 14.11 -21.18
C GLY A 453 26.19 14.23 -20.38
N GLU A 454 25.06 13.81 -20.95
CA GLU A 454 23.76 13.85 -20.30
C GLU A 454 23.55 12.60 -19.43
N VAL A 455 22.85 12.75 -18.30
CA VAL A 455 22.55 11.64 -17.38
C VAL A 455 21.45 10.76 -17.99
N VAL A 456 21.79 9.50 -18.26
CA VAL A 456 20.89 8.52 -18.87
C VAL A 456 20.97 7.15 -18.19
N GLU A 457 19.90 6.36 -18.31
CA GLU A 457 19.96 4.95 -17.98
C GLU A 457 20.70 4.20 -19.10
N MET A 458 21.80 3.55 -18.74
CA MET A 458 22.66 2.81 -19.65
C MET A 458 21.96 1.52 -20.09
N THR A 459 21.87 1.32 -21.40
CA THR A 459 21.23 0.15 -21.99
C THR A 459 22.21 -0.79 -22.64
N SER A 460 21.97 -2.10 -22.50
CA SER A 460 22.80 -3.11 -23.13
C SER A 460 22.54 -3.20 -24.65
N SER A 461 23.56 -3.64 -25.38
CA SER A 461 23.49 -3.88 -26.82
C SER A 461 23.26 -5.36 -27.18
N TYR A 462 22.65 -6.12 -26.28
CA TYR A 462 22.27 -7.51 -26.52
C TYR A 462 20.77 -7.70 -26.63
N ARG A 463 20.35 -8.60 -27.52
CA ARG A 463 18.95 -9.04 -27.61
C ARG A 463 18.86 -10.55 -27.78
N LEU A 464 17.70 -11.09 -27.48
CA LEU A 464 17.39 -12.48 -27.77
C LEU A 464 17.36 -12.72 -29.29
N LYS A 465 17.89 -13.87 -29.70
CA LYS A 465 17.71 -14.39 -31.06
C LYS A 465 16.24 -14.75 -31.28
N ASP A 466 15.80 -14.70 -32.54
CA ASP A 466 14.42 -14.98 -32.91
C ASP A 466 13.91 -16.33 -32.36
N GLY A 467 12.95 -16.26 -31.43
CA GLY A 467 12.29 -17.43 -30.84
C GLY A 467 12.97 -18.01 -29.60
N GLU A 468 14.08 -17.43 -29.16
CA GLU A 468 14.76 -17.80 -27.91
C GLU A 468 14.21 -17.02 -26.70
N THR A 469 14.53 -17.49 -25.49
CA THR A 469 13.98 -16.95 -24.24
C THR A 469 15.02 -16.73 -23.14
N GLY A 470 16.29 -17.04 -23.38
CA GLY A 470 17.35 -17.07 -22.37
C GLY A 470 17.45 -18.43 -21.67
N TYR A 471 16.68 -19.43 -22.09
CA TYR A 471 16.68 -20.77 -21.51
C TYR A 471 18.03 -21.46 -21.69
N ASN A 472 18.73 -21.21 -22.80
CA ASN A 472 20.08 -21.75 -23.04
C ASN A 472 21.20 -20.77 -22.64
N GLY A 473 20.89 -19.78 -21.79
CA GLY A 473 21.89 -18.85 -21.26
C GLY A 473 22.45 -17.92 -22.33
N ILE A 474 23.77 -17.73 -22.32
CA ILE A 474 24.47 -16.79 -23.23
C ILE A 474 24.21 -17.11 -24.71
N ASP A 475 24.03 -18.39 -25.04
CA ASP A 475 23.83 -18.87 -26.41
C ASP A 475 22.53 -18.35 -27.06
N ASP A 476 21.56 -17.88 -26.27
CA ASP A 476 20.30 -17.34 -26.78
C ASP A 476 20.40 -15.86 -27.20
N TYR A 477 21.50 -15.19 -26.85
CA TYR A 477 21.68 -13.76 -27.10
C TYR A 477 22.60 -13.48 -28.30
N GLU A 478 22.36 -12.35 -28.96
CA GLU A 478 23.24 -11.79 -29.98
C GLU A 478 23.57 -10.32 -29.68
N TYR A 479 24.83 -9.94 -29.90
CA TYR A 479 25.27 -8.55 -29.83
C TYR A 479 24.87 -7.79 -31.11
N VAL A 480 24.29 -6.61 -30.93
CA VAL A 480 23.92 -5.70 -32.01
C VAL A 480 24.59 -4.35 -31.76
N ALA A 481 25.67 -4.07 -32.48
CA ALA A 481 26.43 -2.84 -32.32
C ALA A 481 25.57 -1.58 -32.49
N GLY A 482 25.60 -0.70 -31.48
CA GLY A 482 24.85 0.56 -31.44
C GLY A 482 23.34 0.39 -31.22
N MET A 483 22.90 -0.77 -30.71
CA MET A 483 21.50 -0.96 -30.31
C MET A 483 21.19 -0.25 -28.99
N GLY A 484 22.04 -0.42 -27.99
CA GLY A 484 22.03 0.34 -26.74
C GLY A 484 23.27 1.23 -26.63
N ASP A 485 23.53 1.70 -25.43
CA ASP A 485 24.64 2.61 -25.11
C ASP A 485 25.97 1.87 -24.92
N LEU A 486 25.90 0.63 -24.44
CA LEU A 486 27.08 -0.14 -24.05
C LEU A 486 27.58 -1.05 -25.17
N ASP A 487 28.88 -1.37 -25.11
CA ASP A 487 29.57 -2.19 -26.09
C ASP A 487 29.42 -3.71 -25.85
N ALA A 488 30.16 -4.53 -26.61
CA ALA A 488 30.05 -5.98 -26.51
C ALA A 488 30.50 -6.57 -25.16
N CYS A 489 31.30 -5.86 -24.37
CA CYS A 489 31.67 -6.28 -23.02
C CYS A 489 30.75 -5.68 -21.95
N ASN A 490 29.71 -4.94 -22.36
CA ASN A 490 28.77 -4.21 -21.51
C ASN A 490 29.44 -3.05 -20.75
N GLY A 491 30.36 -2.36 -21.43
CA GLY A 491 30.97 -1.14 -20.93
C GLY A 491 31.01 -0.04 -21.97
N GLN A 492 31.66 1.06 -21.59
CA GLN A 492 31.90 2.20 -22.45
C GLN A 492 33.18 2.92 -22.06
N TRP A 493 33.59 3.87 -22.89
CA TRP A 493 34.66 4.81 -22.58
C TRP A 493 34.08 6.24 -22.58
N GLY A 494 33.71 6.74 -21.40
CA GLY A 494 33.50 8.16 -21.12
C GLY A 494 34.13 8.66 -19.80
N PRO A 495 34.07 9.97 -19.52
CA PRO A 495 34.34 10.51 -18.18
C PRO A 495 33.34 9.95 -17.16
N THR A 496 33.73 9.89 -15.89
CA THR A 496 32.86 9.52 -14.76
C THR A 496 33.15 10.45 -13.57
N PRO A 497 32.33 10.43 -12.50
CA PRO A 497 32.60 11.21 -11.29
C PRO A 497 33.99 10.94 -10.70
N ASP A 498 34.42 9.67 -10.65
CA ASP A 498 35.74 9.28 -10.11
C ASP A 498 36.88 9.46 -11.11
N TYR A 499 36.58 9.43 -12.41
CA TYR A 499 37.56 9.54 -13.49
C TYR A 499 37.14 10.67 -14.44
N PRO A 500 37.36 11.95 -14.08
CA PRO A 500 36.91 13.09 -14.89
C PRO A 500 37.69 13.24 -16.20
N GLU A 501 38.95 12.80 -16.23
CA GLU A 501 39.76 12.67 -17.46
C GLU A 501 39.35 11.43 -18.28
N GLY A 502 38.60 10.55 -17.62
CA GLY A 502 37.90 9.43 -18.22
C GLY A 502 38.65 8.12 -18.29
N ILE A 503 37.87 7.04 -18.30
CA ILE A 503 38.34 5.66 -18.23
C ILE A 503 37.33 4.74 -18.95
N TYR A 504 37.80 3.61 -19.44
CA TYR A 504 36.87 2.53 -19.76
C TYR A 504 36.21 2.02 -18.48
N HIS A 505 34.90 1.82 -18.49
CA HIS A 505 34.16 1.37 -17.34
C HIS A 505 32.95 0.53 -17.76
N TYR A 506 32.56 -0.41 -16.91
CA TYR A 506 31.39 -1.24 -17.14
C TYR A 506 30.17 -0.66 -16.43
N HIS A 507 29.00 -1.12 -16.84
CA HIS A 507 27.74 -0.75 -16.20
C HIS A 507 26.91 -1.98 -15.88
N SER A 508 26.15 -1.90 -14.78
CA SER A 508 25.01 -2.79 -14.64
C SER A 508 23.91 -2.40 -15.61
N THR A 509 23.09 -3.35 -16.04
CA THR A 509 22.05 -3.11 -17.05
C THR A 509 20.76 -3.82 -16.71
N TRP A 510 19.66 -3.11 -16.88
CA TRP A 510 18.33 -3.68 -16.66
C TRP A 510 17.54 -3.84 -17.95
N TYR A 511 17.70 -2.88 -18.87
CA TYR A 511 17.12 -2.93 -20.20
C TYR A 511 18.20 -2.97 -21.27
N ASN A 512 17.86 -3.61 -22.38
CA ASN A 512 18.60 -3.41 -23.62
C ASN A 512 18.04 -2.19 -24.38
N GLY A 513 18.72 -1.77 -25.44
CA GLY A 513 18.31 -0.61 -26.25
C GLY A 513 16.94 -0.75 -26.96
N GLU A 514 16.34 -1.93 -26.97
CA GLU A 514 14.99 -2.19 -27.50
C GLU A 514 13.91 -2.24 -26.39
N GLY A 515 14.28 -2.05 -25.12
CA GLY A 515 13.38 -2.13 -23.96
C GLY A 515 13.07 -3.55 -23.49
N GLY A 516 13.82 -4.55 -23.97
CA GLY A 516 13.82 -5.93 -23.47
C GLY A 516 14.81 -6.12 -22.32
N ILE A 517 15.06 -7.37 -21.93
CA ILE A 517 15.95 -7.70 -20.81
C ILE A 517 17.40 -7.24 -21.06
N GLY A 518 18.00 -6.59 -20.07
CA GLY A 518 19.34 -5.99 -20.13
C GLY A 518 20.49 -6.99 -19.95
N PHE A 519 20.42 -8.17 -20.57
CA PHE A 519 21.56 -9.09 -20.61
C PHE A 519 22.82 -8.34 -21.11
N PRO A 520 24.03 -8.53 -20.53
CA PRO A 520 24.46 -9.54 -19.55
C PRO A 520 24.41 -9.07 -18.09
N TYR A 521 23.70 -7.99 -17.78
CA TYR A 521 23.51 -7.41 -16.44
C TYR A 521 24.73 -6.76 -15.80
N PHE A 522 25.94 -7.26 -16.02
CA PHE A 522 27.20 -6.66 -15.55
C PHE A 522 28.27 -6.64 -16.64
N ILE A 523 29.04 -7.72 -16.80
CA ILE A 523 30.11 -7.82 -17.81
C ILE A 523 30.01 -9.15 -18.56
N LEU A 524 30.33 -9.14 -19.85
CA LEU A 524 30.41 -10.38 -20.65
C LEU A 524 31.85 -10.75 -21.00
N CYS A 525 32.71 -9.74 -21.12
CA CYS A 525 34.12 -9.91 -21.42
C CYS A 525 34.93 -8.80 -20.78
N TYR A 526 36.24 -9.01 -20.72
CA TYR A 526 37.20 -8.05 -20.17
C TYR A 526 37.84 -7.24 -21.29
N GLN A 527 37.69 -5.92 -21.20
CA GLN A 527 38.41 -4.94 -22.00
C GLN A 527 39.90 -4.91 -21.62
N GLY A 528 40.20 -5.10 -20.34
CA GLY A 528 41.56 -5.13 -19.84
C GLY A 528 42.22 -6.51 -19.91
N VAL A 529 43.48 -6.55 -19.48
CA VAL A 529 44.21 -7.80 -19.28
C VAL A 529 43.86 -8.36 -17.90
N VAL A 530 43.24 -9.54 -17.87
CA VAL A 530 43.07 -10.30 -16.62
C VAL A 530 44.36 -11.07 -16.34
N GLU A 531 44.91 -10.90 -15.14
CA GLU A 531 46.03 -11.72 -14.69
C GLU A 531 45.50 -13.10 -14.25
N GLU A 532 45.74 -14.14 -15.05
CA GLU A 532 45.37 -15.51 -14.66
C GLU A 532 46.17 -15.95 -13.43
N GLY A 533 45.46 -16.31 -12.35
CA GLY A 533 46.03 -17.10 -11.26
C GLY A 533 46.36 -18.52 -11.73
N ASP A 534 47.49 -19.07 -11.28
CA ASP A 534 48.10 -20.33 -11.74
C ASP A 534 47.28 -21.64 -11.52
N ASP A 535 45.97 -21.60 -11.20
CA ASP A 535 45.18 -22.82 -10.99
C ASP A 535 43.72 -22.75 -11.50
N PRO A 536 43.42 -23.35 -12.67
CA PRO A 536 42.05 -23.44 -13.19
C PRO A 536 41.14 -24.41 -12.41
N CYS A 537 41.65 -25.10 -11.37
CA CYS A 537 40.86 -25.96 -10.49
C CYS A 537 40.69 -25.37 -9.05
N ALA A 538 41.11 -24.12 -8.78
CA ALA A 538 40.92 -23.49 -7.46
C ALA A 538 39.43 -23.11 -7.23
N GLY A 539 38.79 -23.73 -6.23
CA GLY A 539 37.38 -23.50 -5.87
C GLY A 539 36.45 -24.72 -5.99
N PHE A 540 36.91 -25.83 -6.57
CA PHE A 540 36.08 -27.04 -6.72
C PHE A 540 36.28 -28.02 -5.55
N GLY A 541 35.32 -28.08 -4.63
CA GLY A 541 35.27 -29.07 -3.54
C GLY A 541 34.98 -30.50 -4.02
N GLU A 542 35.40 -31.52 -3.25
CA GLU A 542 35.43 -32.95 -3.64
C GLU A 542 34.06 -33.69 -3.75
N THR A 543 32.91 -33.03 -3.94
CA THR A 543 31.63 -33.75 -4.07
C THR A 543 30.85 -33.37 -5.31
N TRP A 544 31.06 -34.15 -6.37
CA TRP A 544 30.23 -34.18 -7.57
C TRP A 544 28.94 -34.94 -7.28
N GLY A 545 27.84 -34.21 -7.02
CA GLY A 545 26.49 -34.74 -7.00
C GLY A 545 25.93 -34.94 -8.41
N PRO A 546 24.86 -35.76 -8.60
CA PRO A 546 24.20 -35.87 -9.89
C PRO A 546 23.55 -34.53 -10.27
N GLY A 547 23.96 -33.93 -11.40
CA GLY A 547 23.42 -32.66 -11.91
C GLY A 547 24.46 -31.62 -12.29
N ILE A 548 25.72 -31.80 -11.89
CA ILE A 548 26.83 -30.92 -12.28
C ILE A 548 27.36 -31.40 -13.64
N GLY A 549 27.54 -30.48 -14.60
CA GLY A 549 28.20 -30.77 -15.89
C GLY A 549 29.61 -31.35 -15.70
N PRO A 550 30.22 -31.97 -16.73
CA PRO A 550 31.56 -32.53 -16.59
C PRO A 550 32.58 -31.45 -16.20
N PRO A 551 33.62 -31.78 -15.41
CA PRO A 551 34.68 -30.82 -15.07
C PRO A 551 35.41 -30.34 -16.35
N PRO A 552 36.07 -29.16 -16.29
CA PRO A 552 36.99 -28.71 -17.33
C PRO A 552 38.05 -29.77 -17.67
N GLU A 553 38.46 -29.85 -18.94
CA GLU A 553 39.50 -30.79 -19.39
C GLU A 553 40.78 -30.61 -18.55
N GLY A 554 41.09 -31.59 -17.69
CA GLY A 554 42.30 -31.58 -16.85
C GLY A 554 42.09 -31.87 -15.36
N CYS A 555 40.88 -31.69 -14.81
CA CYS A 555 40.60 -31.93 -13.38
C CYS A 555 40.03 -33.35 -13.08
N GLU A 556 40.21 -34.35 -13.97
CA GLU A 556 39.49 -35.65 -13.91
C GLU A 556 40.05 -36.73 -12.95
N GLN A 557 41.16 -36.54 -12.22
CA GLN A 557 41.77 -37.63 -11.43
C GLN A 557 42.62 -37.19 -10.21
N GLY A 558 42.07 -37.36 -9.00
CA GLY A 558 42.83 -37.45 -7.74
C GLY A 558 42.83 -38.88 -7.17
N PRO A 559 43.94 -39.38 -6.57
CA PRO A 559 44.10 -40.79 -6.18
C PRO A 559 43.29 -41.16 -4.94
N GLY A 560 42.50 -42.24 -5.03
CA GLY A 560 41.54 -42.61 -3.99
C GLY A 560 42.11 -43.15 -2.67
N GLY A 561 41.26 -43.08 -1.63
CA GLY A 561 41.17 -44.10 -0.58
C GLY A 561 41.44 -43.65 0.87
N GLY A 562 40.36 -43.39 1.62
CA GLY A 562 40.16 -43.94 2.96
C GLY A 562 40.63 -43.14 4.19
N GLY A 563 39.65 -42.66 4.98
CA GLY A 563 39.66 -42.76 6.45
C GLY A 563 40.08 -41.53 7.27
N GLN A 564 39.16 -41.15 8.17
CA GLN A 564 39.30 -40.34 9.39
C GLN A 564 39.55 -38.83 9.23
N GLY A 565 38.63 -38.07 9.85
CA GLY A 565 38.54 -36.62 9.72
C GLY A 565 39.72 -35.85 10.29
N GLN A 566 39.99 -34.74 9.61
CA GLN A 566 40.57 -33.52 10.13
C GLN A 566 40.05 -32.38 9.26
N SER A 567 39.55 -31.32 9.89
CA SER A 567 39.21 -30.05 9.24
C SER A 567 40.47 -29.47 8.60
N THR A 568 40.39 -29.14 7.32
CA THR A 568 41.41 -28.37 6.58
C THR A 568 40.71 -27.31 5.76
N SER A 569 41.11 -26.07 6.01
CA SER A 569 40.80 -24.83 5.32
C SER A 569 41.02 -24.92 3.81
N THR A 570 40.10 -24.37 3.03
CA THR A 570 40.18 -24.24 1.58
C THR A 570 40.90 -22.94 1.22
N ASN A 571 42.20 -23.03 0.91
CA ASN A 571 42.95 -21.96 0.27
C ASN A 571 42.66 -21.97 -1.24
N SER A 572 42.06 -20.90 -1.77
CA SER A 572 42.17 -20.55 -3.20
C SER A 572 43.43 -19.70 -3.38
N LEU A 573 44.35 -20.16 -4.24
CA LEU A 573 45.70 -19.58 -4.37
C LEU A 573 45.72 -18.48 -5.44
N ILE A 574 45.52 -17.23 -5.01
CA ILE A 574 46.60 -16.24 -5.14
C ILE A 574 47.14 -16.05 -3.72
N ALA A 575 47.86 -17.04 -3.18
CA ALA A 575 48.37 -16.96 -1.82
C ALA A 575 49.90 -16.90 -1.83
N ILE A 576 50.45 -15.71 -1.56
CA ILE A 576 51.80 -15.57 -1.07
C ILE A 576 51.74 -15.73 0.45
N PRO A 577 52.43 -16.72 1.06
CA PRO A 577 52.31 -16.93 2.50
C PRO A 577 53.06 -15.82 3.28
N LYS A 578 52.35 -15.08 4.13
CA LYS A 578 52.94 -14.32 5.25
C LYS A 578 52.12 -14.47 6.51
N ASP A 579 52.65 -15.24 7.45
CA ASP A 579 52.26 -15.21 8.86
C ASP A 579 52.52 -13.81 9.45
N ARG A 580 51.47 -13.02 9.73
CA ARG A 580 51.50 -11.97 10.76
C ARG A 580 50.14 -11.81 11.46
N PRO A 581 50.10 -11.67 12.80
CA PRO A 581 48.89 -11.38 13.54
C PRO A 581 48.48 -9.89 13.39
N PRO A 582 47.20 -9.54 13.59
CA PRO A 582 46.68 -8.20 13.31
C PRO A 582 47.27 -7.13 14.25
N PRO A 583 47.41 -5.88 13.79
CA PRO A 583 47.83 -4.77 14.64
C PRO A 583 46.68 -4.37 15.58
N ILE A 584 46.91 -4.53 16.88
CA ILE A 584 46.05 -3.95 17.92
C ILE A 584 46.35 -2.46 18.00
N SER A 585 45.47 -1.62 17.46
CA SER A 585 45.42 -0.20 17.80
C SER A 585 44.80 -0.05 19.19
N GLY A 586 45.62 0.30 20.17
CA GLY A 586 45.18 0.50 21.54
C GLY A 586 44.53 1.87 21.77
N ALA A 587 43.34 1.85 22.39
CA ALA A 587 42.92 2.84 23.37
C ALA A 587 41.93 2.13 24.32
N GLY A 588 42.29 2.04 25.59
CA GLY A 588 41.62 1.17 26.55
C GLY A 588 40.34 1.73 27.15
N LEU A 589 39.61 0.85 27.85
CA LEU A 589 38.97 1.05 29.16
C LEU A 589 38.26 -0.28 29.51
N ALA A 590 38.78 -1.00 30.50
CA ALA A 590 38.20 -1.09 31.84
C ALA A 590 36.99 -2.03 31.96
N LEU A 591 37.30 -3.30 32.27
CA LEU A 591 36.81 -4.04 33.43
C LEU A 591 35.39 -3.70 33.92
N PHE A 592 34.38 -4.44 33.45
CA PHE A 592 33.20 -4.76 34.28
C PHE A 592 32.76 -6.21 34.07
N VAL A 593 32.98 -7.01 35.10
CA VAL A 593 32.31 -8.29 35.35
C VAL A 593 31.02 -7.97 36.08
N VAL A 594 29.86 -8.28 35.50
CA VAL A 594 28.64 -8.56 36.26
C VAL A 594 27.90 -9.74 35.61
N ALA A 595 27.65 -10.75 36.43
CA ALA A 595 26.88 -11.94 36.13
C ALA A 595 25.37 -11.69 36.34
N ALA A 596 24.54 -12.27 35.47
CA ALA A 596 23.16 -12.70 35.75
C ALA A 596 22.80 -13.78 34.71
N VAL A 597 22.86 -15.08 35.04
CA VAL A 597 21.79 -15.92 35.61
C VAL A 597 20.45 -15.70 34.88
N GLY A 598 20.11 -16.69 34.05
CA GLY A 598 18.97 -16.63 33.15
C GLY A 598 17.64 -17.07 33.72
N ILE A 599 16.63 -17.05 32.84
CA ILE A 599 15.35 -17.73 32.99
C ILE A 599 14.98 -18.29 31.60
N ARG A 600 14.91 -19.62 31.50
CA ARG A 600 14.15 -20.32 30.46
C ARG A 600 12.67 -20.20 30.82
N VAL A 601 11.83 -19.69 29.93
CA VAL A 601 10.40 -19.99 29.92
C VAL A 601 10.01 -20.42 28.51
N LEU A 602 9.57 -21.66 28.44
CA LEU A 602 8.85 -22.25 27.31
C LEU A 602 7.47 -21.61 27.22
N ALA A 603 7.11 -21.10 26.05
CA ALA A 603 5.72 -20.94 25.66
C ALA A 603 5.60 -21.35 24.20
N SER A 604 5.19 -22.60 24.01
CA SER A 604 4.69 -23.13 22.74
C SER A 604 3.35 -22.48 22.44
N VAL A 605 3.20 -21.89 21.26
CA VAL A 605 1.90 -21.66 20.63
C VAL A 605 2.03 -22.05 19.17
N GLU A 606 1.35 -23.12 18.78
CA GLU A 606 1.06 -23.45 17.39
C GLU A 606 0.10 -22.39 16.85
N VAL A 607 0.50 -21.64 15.81
CA VAL A 607 -0.43 -20.92 14.95
C VAL A 607 -0.18 -21.38 13.52
N ALA A 608 -1.25 -21.85 12.90
CA ALA A 608 -1.30 -22.36 11.55
C ALA A 608 -0.89 -21.29 10.54
N LEU A 609 -0.06 -21.69 9.58
CA LEU A 609 0.26 -20.95 8.35
C LEU A 609 -1.04 -20.78 7.54
N ASP A 610 -1.52 -19.53 7.45
CA ASP A 610 -2.52 -19.15 6.48
C ASP A 610 -1.82 -18.75 5.17
N ARG A 611 -2.32 -19.28 4.05
CA ARG A 611 -1.84 -18.97 2.71
C ARG A 611 -2.46 -17.65 2.28
N VAL A 612 -1.65 -16.61 2.20
CA VAL A 612 -1.93 -15.39 1.45
C VAL A 612 -0.72 -15.21 0.53
N GLY A 613 -0.79 -15.28 -0.80
CA GLY A 613 -1.85 -14.83 -1.68
C GLY A 613 -1.36 -13.59 -2.42
N THR A 614 -0.25 -13.68 -3.14
CA THR A 614 0.26 -12.57 -3.97
C THR A 614 -0.32 -12.63 -5.37
N THR A 615 -0.84 -11.47 -5.72
CA THR A 615 -1.71 -11.10 -6.82
C THR A 615 -1.03 -11.16 -8.17
N ARG A 616 -1.76 -11.73 -9.12
CA ARG A 616 -1.50 -11.73 -10.56
C ARG A 616 -1.77 -10.33 -11.12
N GLY A 617 -0.71 -9.57 -11.39
CA GLY A 617 -0.76 -8.30 -12.11
C GLY A 617 -0.90 -8.54 -13.61
N TYR A 618 -2.11 -8.33 -14.12
CA TYR A 618 -2.49 -8.42 -15.53
C TYR A 618 -2.03 -7.13 -16.24
N ARG A 619 -1.01 -7.18 -17.12
CA ARG A 619 -0.74 -6.08 -18.05
C ARG A 619 -1.72 -6.15 -19.23
N PRO A 620 -2.43 -5.06 -19.57
CA PRO A 620 -3.16 -4.96 -20.83
C PRO A 620 -2.19 -4.60 -21.96
N THR A 621 -2.18 -5.40 -23.02
CA THR A 621 -1.53 -5.05 -24.28
C THR A 621 -2.33 -3.96 -25.01
N PRO A 622 -1.71 -2.88 -25.51
CA PRO A 622 -2.28 -2.09 -26.58
C PRO A 622 -1.91 -2.71 -27.95
N GLU A 623 -2.96 -3.03 -28.71
CA GLU A 623 -3.06 -3.38 -30.15
C GLU A 623 -2.14 -4.45 -30.76
#